data_AF-A0A2A6K3Y7-F1
#
_entry.id   AF-A0A2A6K3Y7-F1
#
_cell.length_a   1.000
_cell.length_b   1.000
_cell.length_c   1.000
_cell.angle_alpha   90.00
_cell.angle_beta   90.00
_cell.angle_gamma   90.00
#
_symmetry.space_group_name_H-M   'P 1'
#
loop_
_entity.id
_entity.type
_entity.pdbx_description
1 polymer ?
#
loop_
_entity_poly.entity_id
_entity_poly.type
_entity_poly.pdbx_seq_one_letter_code
_entity_poly.pdbx_strand_id
1 'polypeptide(L)'
;MSKPNYRDIARHAGVGTATVERVLNGRGGVRPELVEKVISAARRLDYPRKLPETHRGLLRIEVLMVRPETSFYRRLSHAFERIAATLDPLVVVHRSFTDEMNAEGIARRILSTDLSRAGLILAVPSSPAISAAVEKVNAQGLPVVHVVTRASERVGEFVGIDNVAAGRTAALYISRMAPRTGPVVAICHPIYQVHRDRIRGFSAYFRDYPSASSFGWLGFGGDEERLSADLLRSALEVYPDLAGLYNAGGANAALIEVLRRHPRGREVFFVGHELTDYTRTALQDGVMDVVLDQAPEAQARRALDLVLNRIGLTDIKPDQAPIRFITITKEAL
;
A
#
# COMPACT_ATOMS: atom_id res chain seq x y z
N MET A 1 52.20 11.58 13.38
CA MET A 1 51.44 10.64 14.22
C MET A 1 51.30 9.32 13.49
N SER A 2 51.52 8.18 14.16
CA SER A 2 51.34 6.85 13.56
C SER A 2 49.88 6.65 13.15
N LYS A 3 49.65 5.99 12.00
CA LYS A 3 48.29 5.59 11.61
C LYS A 3 47.69 4.69 12.72
N PRO A 4 46.43 4.89 13.13
CA PRO A 4 45.80 4.05 14.14
C PRO A 4 45.73 2.61 13.64
N ASN A 5 45.94 1.65 14.55
CA ASN A 5 45.88 0.22 14.23
C ASN A 5 44.79 -0.49 15.05
N TYR A 6 44.59 -1.80 14.83
CA TYR A 6 43.56 -2.56 15.53
C TYR A 6 43.72 -2.58 17.06
N ARG A 7 44.94 -2.45 17.59
CA ARG A 7 45.17 -2.37 19.05
C ARG A 7 44.69 -1.04 19.62
N ASP A 8 44.83 0.04 18.87
CA ASP A 8 44.38 1.37 19.30
C ASP A 8 42.86 1.44 19.35
N ILE A 9 42.20 0.90 18.32
CA ILE A 9 40.74 0.77 18.27
C ILE A 9 40.24 -0.12 19.40
N ALA A 10 40.89 -1.27 19.63
CA ALA A 10 40.52 -2.22 20.68
C ALA A 10 40.56 -1.56 22.08
N ARG A 11 41.63 -0.82 22.35
CA ARG A 11 41.82 -0.07 23.59
C ARG A 11 40.75 1.01 23.78
N HIS A 12 40.44 1.77 22.72
CA HIS A 12 39.48 2.86 22.77
C HIS A 12 38.02 2.37 22.85
N ALA A 13 37.74 1.19 22.29
CA ALA A 13 36.42 0.53 22.35
C ALA A 13 36.22 -0.35 23.60
N GLY A 14 37.28 -0.65 24.36
CA GLY A 14 37.22 -1.55 25.51
C GLY A 14 36.94 -3.01 25.13
N VAL A 15 37.45 -3.47 24.00
CA VAL A 15 37.27 -4.86 23.49
C VAL A 15 38.60 -5.49 23.07
N GLY A 16 38.61 -6.80 22.83
CA GLY A 16 39.79 -7.49 22.28
C GLY A 16 40.04 -7.19 20.80
N THR A 17 41.29 -7.31 20.35
CA THR A 17 41.68 -7.10 18.94
C THR A 17 40.99 -8.06 17.97
N ALA A 18 40.71 -9.30 18.39
CA ALA A 18 39.93 -10.25 17.61
C ALA A 18 38.50 -9.76 17.35
N THR A 19 37.89 -9.05 18.31
CA THR A 19 36.58 -8.41 18.15
C THR A 19 36.66 -7.27 17.15
N VAL A 20 37.74 -6.46 17.18
CA VAL A 20 37.99 -5.39 16.20
C VAL A 20 38.24 -5.92 14.80
N GLU A 21 38.92 -7.06 14.67
CA GLU A 21 39.13 -7.69 13.36
C GLU A 21 37.80 -8.22 12.80
N ARG A 22 37.00 -8.92 13.60
CA ARG A 22 35.66 -9.40 13.20
C ARG A 22 34.73 -8.24 12.86
N VAL A 23 34.67 -7.25 13.75
CA VAL A 23 34.58 -5.80 13.51
C VAL A 23 34.70 -5.29 12.06
N LEU A 24 35.91 -4.88 11.73
CA LEU A 24 36.26 -4.14 10.54
C LEU A 24 36.24 -5.00 9.26
N ASN A 25 36.24 -6.33 9.40
CA ASN A 25 36.13 -7.27 8.27
C ASN A 25 34.74 -7.88 8.09
N GLY A 26 33.71 -7.43 8.84
CA GLY A 26 32.32 -7.88 8.62
C GLY A 26 32.04 -9.36 8.89
N ARG A 27 32.88 -10.06 9.67
CA ARG A 27 32.81 -11.54 9.84
C ARG A 27 31.69 -12.04 10.78
N GLY A 28 30.76 -11.18 11.20
CA GLY A 28 29.67 -11.54 12.13
C GLY A 28 30.13 -11.98 13.54
N GLY A 29 29.21 -12.57 14.32
CA GLY A 29 29.52 -13.22 15.61
C GLY A 29 29.93 -12.29 16.76
N VAL A 30 29.55 -11.02 16.71
CA VAL A 30 29.84 -10.01 17.75
C VAL A 30 28.53 -9.31 18.13
N ARG A 31 28.29 -9.15 19.44
CA ARG A 31 27.11 -8.45 19.97
C ARG A 31 26.97 -7.04 19.37
N PRO A 32 25.78 -6.59 18.93
CA PRO A 32 25.57 -5.28 18.31
C PRO A 32 26.19 -4.10 19.09
N GLU A 33 26.04 -4.10 20.41
CA GLU A 33 26.63 -3.08 21.30
C GLU A 33 28.16 -2.97 21.16
N LEU A 34 28.85 -4.10 20.99
CA LEU A 34 30.31 -4.12 20.83
C LEU A 34 30.71 -3.66 19.42
N VAL A 35 29.84 -3.86 18.44
CA VAL A 35 30.04 -3.42 17.05
C VAL A 35 30.00 -1.91 16.99
N GLU A 36 28.99 -1.29 17.59
CA GLU A 36 28.88 0.16 17.71
C GLU A 36 30.08 0.75 18.44
N LYS A 37 30.49 0.15 19.57
CA LYS A 37 31.70 0.58 20.29
C LYS A 37 32.94 0.57 19.40
N VAL A 38 33.14 -0.49 18.61
CA VAL A 38 34.29 -0.58 17.70
C VAL A 38 34.20 0.43 16.55
N ILE A 39 33.04 0.57 15.90
CA ILE A 39 32.87 1.53 14.79
C ILE A 39 33.03 2.96 15.30
N SER A 40 32.46 3.29 16.45
CA SER A 40 32.60 4.61 17.10
C SER A 40 34.07 4.90 17.46
N ALA A 41 34.78 3.94 18.04
CA ALA A 41 36.21 4.06 18.31
C ALA A 41 37.03 4.24 17.03
N ALA A 42 36.73 3.49 15.97
CA ALA A 42 37.41 3.61 14.70
C ALA A 42 37.17 4.96 14.01
N ARG A 43 35.95 5.52 14.11
CA ARG A 43 35.63 6.88 13.64
C ARG A 43 36.39 7.95 14.42
N ARG A 44 36.41 7.88 15.75
CA ARG A 44 37.13 8.85 16.60
C ARG A 44 38.63 8.87 16.35
N LEU A 45 39.20 7.73 15.99
CA LEU A 45 40.62 7.60 15.66
C LEU A 45 40.93 7.97 14.21
N ASP A 46 39.95 8.37 13.41
CA ASP A 46 40.10 8.65 11.97
C ASP A 46 40.78 7.48 11.23
N TYR A 47 40.30 6.25 11.51
CA TYR A 47 40.89 5.05 10.95
C TYR A 47 40.74 5.03 9.42
N PRO A 48 41.85 4.90 8.64
CA PRO A 48 41.87 5.14 7.21
C PRO A 48 41.35 3.94 6.39
N ARG A 49 40.13 3.50 6.68
CA ARG A 49 39.43 2.43 5.95
C ARG A 49 37.94 2.71 5.94
N LYS A 50 37.25 2.35 4.85
CA LYS A 50 35.79 2.31 4.81
C LYS A 50 35.29 1.36 5.90
N LEU A 51 34.67 1.91 6.94
CA LEU A 51 34.15 1.14 8.05
C LEU A 51 32.91 0.38 7.58
N PRO A 52 32.73 -0.89 7.99
CA PRO A 52 31.49 -1.61 7.68
C PRO A 52 30.31 -0.87 8.29
N GLU A 53 29.17 -0.90 7.59
CA GLU A 53 27.93 -0.34 8.11
C GLU A 53 27.51 -1.08 9.38
N THR A 54 26.89 -0.35 10.30
CA THR A 54 26.57 -0.79 11.66
C THR A 54 25.55 -1.94 11.71
N HIS A 55 24.95 -2.31 10.58
CA HIS A 55 23.93 -3.35 10.48
C HIS A 55 24.54 -4.74 10.64
N ARG A 56 24.56 -5.22 11.88
CA ARG A 56 24.93 -6.59 12.22
C ARG A 56 23.74 -7.39 12.71
N GLY A 57 22.93 -7.80 11.75
CA GLY A 57 21.77 -8.65 11.94
C GLY A 57 20.89 -8.55 10.71
N LEU A 58 20.13 -9.62 10.43
CA LEU A 58 19.09 -9.56 9.42
C LEU A 58 18.07 -8.50 9.83
N LEU A 59 17.90 -7.48 9.00
CA LEU A 59 16.88 -6.45 9.18
C LEU A 59 15.61 -6.95 8.52
N ARG A 60 14.63 -7.32 9.34
CA ARG A 60 13.33 -7.78 8.84
C ARG A 60 12.37 -6.60 8.74
N ILE A 61 11.90 -6.32 7.54
CA ILE A 61 10.77 -5.43 7.31
C ILE A 61 9.55 -6.33 7.10
N GLU A 62 8.56 -6.25 8.00
CA GLU A 62 7.30 -6.98 7.81
C GLU A 62 6.36 -6.17 6.93
N VAL A 63 5.76 -6.81 5.93
CA VAL A 63 4.65 -6.26 5.14
C VAL A 63 3.41 -7.08 5.47
N LEU A 64 2.52 -6.55 6.30
CA LEU A 64 1.27 -7.20 6.68
C LEU A 64 0.14 -6.71 5.78
N MET A 65 -0.44 -7.63 5.01
CA MET A 65 -1.48 -7.36 4.03
C MET A 65 -2.74 -8.20 4.32
N VAL A 66 -3.79 -7.96 3.57
CA VAL A 66 -5.03 -8.75 3.56
C VAL A 66 -5.30 -9.30 2.17
N ARG A 67 -6.35 -10.13 2.05
CA ARG A 67 -6.95 -10.54 0.78
C ARG A 67 -5.97 -11.10 -0.28
N PRO A 68 -5.14 -12.11 0.06
CA PRO A 68 -4.16 -12.69 -0.87
C PRO A 68 -4.77 -13.30 -2.14
N GLU A 69 -6.07 -13.61 -2.12
CA GLU A 69 -6.83 -14.13 -3.25
C GLU A 69 -7.05 -13.09 -4.36
N THR A 70 -7.03 -11.79 -4.03
CA THR A 70 -7.34 -10.74 -5.00
C THR A 70 -6.14 -10.38 -5.88
N SER A 71 -6.40 -10.07 -7.15
CA SER A 71 -5.35 -9.68 -8.11
C SER A 71 -4.55 -8.45 -7.67
N PHE A 72 -5.19 -7.48 -7.01
CA PHE A 72 -4.52 -6.29 -6.50
C PHE A 72 -3.47 -6.60 -5.44
N TYR A 73 -3.84 -7.31 -4.37
CA TYR A 73 -2.89 -7.65 -3.30
C TYR A 73 -1.83 -8.66 -3.75
N ARG A 74 -2.12 -9.53 -4.73
CA ARG A 74 -1.08 -10.34 -5.40
C ARG A 74 -0.07 -9.47 -6.14
N ARG A 75 -0.53 -8.47 -6.91
CA ARG A 75 0.34 -7.53 -7.63
C ARG A 75 1.19 -6.71 -6.67
N LEU A 76 0.60 -6.20 -5.58
CA LEU A 76 1.33 -5.49 -4.53
C LEU A 76 2.37 -6.38 -3.85
N SER A 77 2.01 -7.62 -3.49
CA SER A 77 2.91 -8.59 -2.89
C SER A 77 4.09 -8.93 -3.80
N HIS A 78 3.86 -9.11 -5.10
CA HIS A 78 4.93 -9.31 -6.09
C HIS A 78 5.79 -8.06 -6.30
N ALA A 79 5.22 -6.86 -6.19
CA ALA A 79 6.02 -5.63 -6.24
C ALA A 79 7.02 -5.60 -5.08
N PHE A 80 6.57 -5.87 -3.85
CA PHE A 80 7.47 -5.98 -2.69
C PHE A 80 8.56 -7.03 -2.87
N GLU A 81 8.23 -8.20 -3.42
CA GLU A 81 9.19 -9.26 -3.72
C GLU A 81 10.27 -8.85 -4.71
N ARG A 82 9.86 -8.22 -5.82
CA ARG A 82 10.79 -7.74 -6.85
C ARG A 82 11.71 -6.66 -6.30
N ILE A 83 11.18 -5.75 -5.50
CA ILE A 83 12.00 -4.70 -4.86
C ILE A 83 12.96 -5.34 -3.85
N ALA A 84 12.48 -6.27 -3.03
CA ALA A 84 13.30 -6.97 -2.03
C ALA A 84 14.50 -7.69 -2.66
N ALA A 85 14.33 -8.29 -3.85
CA ALA A 85 15.42 -8.92 -4.59
C ALA A 85 16.54 -7.96 -5.04
N THR A 86 16.29 -6.65 -4.98
CA THR A 86 17.27 -5.59 -5.34
C THR A 86 17.90 -4.91 -4.12
N LEU A 87 17.46 -5.25 -2.91
CA LEU A 87 17.99 -4.68 -1.66
C LEU A 87 19.28 -5.39 -1.22
N ASP A 88 19.95 -4.82 -0.23
CA ASP A 88 21.05 -5.50 0.46
C ASP A 88 20.58 -6.87 0.99
N PRO A 89 21.36 -7.96 0.81
CA PRO A 89 20.99 -9.31 1.26
C PRO A 89 20.66 -9.44 2.75
N LEU A 90 21.10 -8.49 3.58
CA LEU A 90 20.77 -8.44 5.01
C LEU A 90 19.38 -7.85 5.29
N VAL A 91 18.73 -7.22 4.30
CA VAL A 91 17.36 -6.71 4.41
C VAL A 91 16.38 -7.75 3.90
N VAL A 92 15.62 -8.35 4.81
CA VAL A 92 14.60 -9.34 4.50
C VAL A 92 13.23 -8.69 4.55
N VAL A 93 12.56 -8.63 3.40
CA VAL A 93 11.15 -8.22 3.33
C VAL A 93 10.26 -9.45 3.54
N HIS A 94 9.66 -9.53 4.72
CA HIS A 94 8.78 -10.63 5.10
C HIS A 94 7.31 -10.23 4.85
N ARG A 95 6.70 -10.80 3.83
CA ARG A 95 5.29 -10.59 3.48
C ARG A 95 4.41 -11.57 4.25
N SER A 96 3.35 -11.09 4.90
CA SER A 96 2.38 -11.90 5.63
C SER A 96 0.96 -11.43 5.33
N PHE A 97 0.00 -12.34 5.50
CA PHE A 97 -1.41 -12.08 5.25
C PHE A 97 -2.26 -12.38 6.49
N THR A 98 -3.34 -11.64 6.64
CA THR A 98 -4.35 -11.81 7.69
C THR A 98 -5.75 -11.64 7.11
N ASP A 99 -6.74 -12.16 7.81
CA ASP A 99 -8.16 -11.90 7.54
C ASP A 99 -8.48 -10.44 7.90
N GLU A 100 -9.05 -9.70 6.94
CA GLU A 100 -9.44 -8.30 7.10
C GLU A 100 -10.56 -8.11 8.12
N MET A 101 -11.41 -9.13 8.30
CA MET A 101 -12.54 -9.10 9.22
C MET A 101 -12.13 -9.42 10.66
N ASN A 102 -10.91 -9.93 10.88
CA ASN A 102 -10.41 -10.31 12.20
C ASN A 102 -9.55 -9.21 12.83
N ALA A 103 -10.17 -8.08 13.19
CA ALA A 103 -9.47 -6.92 13.74
C ALA A 103 -8.56 -7.25 14.95
N GLU A 104 -8.99 -8.13 15.85
CA GLU A 104 -8.20 -8.58 17.01
C GLU A 104 -7.00 -9.46 16.59
N GLY A 105 -7.16 -10.28 15.56
CA GLY A 105 -6.06 -11.03 14.94
C GLY A 105 -5.00 -10.10 14.34
N ILE A 106 -5.44 -9.07 13.61
CA ILE A 106 -4.55 -8.05 13.05
C ILE A 106 -3.80 -7.31 14.15
N ALA A 107 -4.51 -6.83 15.17
CA ALA A 107 -3.92 -6.12 16.31
C ALA A 107 -2.89 -6.99 17.05
N ARG A 108 -3.22 -8.26 17.33
CA ARG A 108 -2.27 -9.21 17.94
C ARG A 108 -1.03 -9.43 17.07
N ARG A 109 -1.18 -9.53 15.74
CA ARG A 109 -0.06 -9.66 14.82
C ARG A 109 0.84 -8.43 14.82
N ILE A 110 0.25 -7.23 14.83
CA ILE A 110 0.99 -5.97 14.94
C ILE A 110 1.77 -5.94 16.25
N LEU A 111 1.19 -6.36 17.37
CA LEU A 111 1.82 -6.37 18.69
C LEU A 111 2.82 -7.52 18.91
N SER A 112 2.84 -8.54 18.04
CA SER A 112 3.69 -9.72 18.22
C SER A 112 5.18 -9.35 18.28
N THR A 113 5.89 -9.98 19.20
CA THR A 113 7.35 -9.90 19.34
C THR A 113 8.04 -11.19 18.90
N ASP A 114 7.31 -12.13 18.29
CA ASP A 114 7.84 -13.43 17.85
C ASP A 114 8.92 -13.26 16.77
N LEU A 115 8.81 -12.18 15.99
CA LEU A 115 9.79 -11.76 15.01
C LEU A 115 10.32 -10.38 15.38
N SER A 116 11.64 -10.25 15.53
CA SER A 116 12.29 -8.95 15.59
C SER A 116 12.15 -8.26 14.22
N ARG A 117 11.56 -7.06 14.23
CA ARG A 117 11.26 -6.25 13.04
C ARG A 117 12.03 -4.95 13.11
N ALA A 118 12.67 -4.58 12.02
CA ALA A 118 13.27 -3.27 11.81
C ALA A 118 12.24 -2.25 11.32
N GLY A 119 11.15 -2.69 10.71
CA GLY A 119 10.04 -1.83 10.29
C GLY A 119 8.79 -2.63 9.94
N LEU A 120 7.67 -1.93 9.88
CA LEU A 120 6.35 -2.50 9.63
C LEU A 120 5.63 -1.71 8.54
N ILE A 121 5.24 -2.38 7.46
CA ILE A 121 4.42 -1.84 6.38
C ILE A 121 3.04 -2.50 6.47
N LEU A 122 1.98 -1.68 6.45
CA LEU A 122 0.61 -2.11 6.71
C LEU A 122 -0.31 -1.81 5.53
N ALA A 123 -0.94 -2.83 4.99
CA ALA A 123 -2.08 -2.71 4.06
C ALA A 123 -3.28 -3.48 4.66
N VAL A 124 -3.79 -2.96 5.77
CA VAL A 124 -4.87 -3.54 6.58
C VAL A 124 -5.97 -2.51 6.85
N PRO A 125 -7.22 -2.92 7.16
CA PRO A 125 -8.27 -1.98 7.53
C PRO A 125 -7.95 -1.25 8.85
N SER A 126 -8.71 -0.19 9.15
CA SER A 126 -8.62 0.50 10.43
C SER A 126 -9.71 0.01 11.38
N SER A 127 -9.35 -0.05 12.67
CA SER A 127 -10.28 -0.26 13.78
C SER A 127 -9.65 0.33 15.05
N PRO A 128 -10.42 0.56 16.13
CA PRO A 128 -9.85 1.02 17.38
C PRO A 128 -8.72 0.12 17.90
N ALA A 129 -8.90 -1.21 17.83
CA ALA A 129 -7.89 -2.18 18.26
C ALA A 129 -6.62 -2.13 17.39
N ILE A 130 -6.78 -2.03 16.06
CA ILE A 130 -5.66 -1.96 15.13
C ILE A 130 -4.90 -0.63 15.31
N SER A 131 -5.60 0.51 15.38
CA SER A 131 -4.96 1.82 15.56
C SER A 131 -4.17 1.87 16.87
N ALA A 132 -4.75 1.37 17.97
CA ALA A 132 -4.07 1.30 19.26
C ALA A 132 -2.81 0.41 19.20
N ALA A 133 -2.87 -0.73 18.50
CA ALA A 133 -1.71 -1.59 18.30
C ALA A 133 -0.61 -0.89 17.49
N VAL A 134 -0.96 -0.21 16.41
CA VAL A 134 -0.03 0.57 15.57
C VAL A 134 0.63 1.68 16.38
N GLU A 135 -0.15 2.47 17.11
CA GLU A 135 0.35 3.57 17.94
C GLU A 135 1.29 3.06 19.03
N LYS A 136 0.98 1.91 19.63
CA LYS A 136 1.84 1.29 20.64
C LYS A 136 3.20 0.86 20.09
N VAL A 137 3.25 0.15 18.96
CA VAL A 137 4.54 -0.29 18.39
C VAL A 137 5.34 0.89 17.84
N ASN A 138 4.67 1.92 17.32
CA ASN A 138 5.33 3.13 16.88
C ASN A 138 5.95 3.91 18.04
N ALA A 139 5.25 4.02 19.18
CA ALA A 139 5.78 4.63 20.40
C ALA A 139 6.97 3.85 20.99
N GLN A 140 7.11 2.56 20.67
CA GLN A 140 8.28 1.73 21.01
C GLN A 140 9.46 1.90 20.03
N GLY A 141 9.32 2.79 19.04
CA GLY A 141 10.37 3.12 18.08
C GLY A 141 10.35 2.28 16.80
N LEU A 142 9.35 1.40 16.59
CA LEU A 142 9.21 0.66 15.33
C LEU A 142 8.67 1.61 14.23
N PRO A 143 9.42 1.84 13.13
CA PRO A 143 8.90 2.59 11.99
C PRO A 143 7.68 1.89 11.40
N VAL A 144 6.59 2.62 11.24
CA VAL A 144 5.35 2.13 10.63
C VAL A 144 5.04 2.96 9.40
N VAL A 145 4.79 2.29 8.28
CA VAL A 145 4.30 2.90 7.05
C VAL A 145 2.99 2.22 6.66
N HIS A 146 1.98 3.02 6.31
CA HIS A 146 0.72 2.55 5.78
C HIS A 146 0.76 2.61 4.26
N VAL A 147 0.31 1.56 3.58
CA VAL A 147 0.28 1.48 2.12
C VAL A 147 -1.10 1.04 1.66
N VAL A 148 -1.65 1.70 0.63
CA VAL A 148 -3.01 1.50 0.10
C VAL A 148 -4.12 1.91 1.07
N THR A 149 -4.09 1.40 2.31
CA THR A 149 -5.04 1.67 3.38
C THR A 149 -4.33 2.37 4.54
N ARG A 150 -5.10 2.93 5.48
CA ARG A 150 -4.57 3.62 6.66
C ARG A 150 -5.09 2.98 7.93
N ALA A 151 -4.20 2.35 8.69
CA ALA A 151 -4.55 1.63 9.91
C ALA A 151 -4.60 2.55 11.16
N SER A 152 -3.90 3.69 11.11
CA SER A 152 -3.94 4.77 12.12
C SER A 152 -3.83 6.13 11.44
N GLU A 153 -4.68 7.08 11.87
CA GLU A 153 -4.64 8.47 11.44
C GLU A 153 -3.57 9.30 12.17
N ARG A 154 -3.00 8.77 13.26
CA ARG A 154 -2.16 9.52 14.21
C ARG A 154 -0.67 9.33 13.98
N VAL A 155 -0.26 8.14 13.54
CA VAL A 155 1.16 7.78 13.40
C VAL A 155 1.43 7.02 12.10
N GLY A 156 2.67 7.13 11.64
CA GLY A 156 3.15 6.50 10.40
C GLY A 156 2.78 7.27 9.14
N GLU A 157 3.70 7.28 8.19
CA GLU A 157 3.50 7.84 6.86
C GLU A 157 2.48 7.00 6.07
N PHE A 158 1.66 7.66 5.25
CA PHE A 158 0.71 7.00 4.36
C PHE A 158 1.19 7.12 2.92
N VAL A 159 1.34 5.97 2.26
CA VAL A 159 1.67 5.85 0.85
C VAL A 159 0.43 5.34 0.12
N GLY A 160 -0.17 6.23 -0.65
CA GLY A 160 -1.35 5.91 -1.44
C GLY A 160 -1.63 7.03 -2.44
N ILE A 161 -2.74 6.88 -3.15
CA ILE A 161 -3.23 7.89 -4.07
C ILE A 161 -4.11 8.92 -3.35
N ASP A 162 -4.38 10.05 -4.00
CA ASP A 162 -5.47 10.93 -3.59
C ASP A 162 -6.82 10.30 -3.97
N ASN A 163 -7.43 9.64 -2.99
CA ASN A 163 -8.69 8.93 -3.15
C ASN A 163 -9.89 9.86 -3.39
N VAL A 164 -9.86 11.09 -2.86
CA VAL A 164 -10.91 12.09 -3.16
C VAL A 164 -10.81 12.52 -4.60
N ALA A 165 -9.60 12.83 -5.07
CA ALA A 165 -9.36 13.19 -6.46
C ALA A 165 -9.73 12.04 -7.42
N ALA A 166 -9.43 10.79 -7.07
CA ALA A 166 -9.83 9.63 -7.86
C ALA A 166 -11.36 9.51 -7.96
N GLY A 167 -12.08 9.72 -6.84
CA GLY A 167 -13.54 9.78 -6.83
C GLY A 167 -14.12 10.89 -7.70
N ARG A 168 -13.56 12.11 -7.61
CA ARG A 168 -13.96 13.23 -8.47
C ARG A 168 -13.69 12.94 -9.95
N THR A 169 -12.59 12.27 -10.24
CA THR A 169 -12.18 11.91 -11.60
C THR A 169 -13.13 10.86 -12.20
N ALA A 170 -13.54 9.87 -11.42
CA ALA A 170 -14.56 8.91 -11.86
C ALA A 170 -15.89 9.59 -12.18
N ALA A 171 -16.34 10.51 -11.33
CA ALA A 171 -17.57 11.29 -11.56
C ALA A 171 -17.45 12.20 -12.79
N LEU A 172 -16.29 12.82 -13.00
CA LEU A 172 -15.98 13.62 -14.18
C LEU A 172 -16.14 12.78 -15.46
N TYR A 173 -15.55 11.58 -15.52
CA TYR A 173 -15.68 10.72 -16.68
C TYR A 173 -17.13 10.34 -16.94
N ILE A 174 -17.85 9.83 -15.94
CA ILE A 174 -19.27 9.48 -16.11
C ILE A 174 -20.10 10.69 -16.56
N SER A 175 -19.94 11.84 -15.91
CA SER A 175 -20.74 13.04 -16.21
C SER A 175 -20.48 13.61 -17.61
N ARG A 176 -19.27 13.43 -18.16
CA ARG A 176 -18.87 14.05 -19.44
C ARG A 176 -18.85 13.08 -20.62
N MET A 177 -18.72 11.77 -20.36
CA MET A 177 -18.44 10.78 -21.39
C MET A 177 -19.47 9.65 -21.44
N ALA A 178 -20.38 9.55 -20.47
CA ALA A 178 -21.44 8.56 -20.56
C ALA A 178 -22.29 8.77 -21.83
N PRO A 179 -22.60 7.70 -22.59
CA PRO A 179 -23.34 7.80 -23.85
C PRO A 179 -24.80 8.23 -23.64
N ARG A 180 -25.29 8.11 -22.41
CA ARG A 180 -26.63 8.49 -21.98
C ARG A 180 -26.57 9.28 -20.68
N THR A 181 -27.58 10.09 -20.45
CA THR A 181 -27.78 10.81 -19.19
C THR A 181 -28.79 10.06 -18.33
N GLY A 182 -28.64 10.10 -17.00
CA GLY A 182 -29.54 9.40 -16.09
C GLY A 182 -28.93 9.14 -14.72
N PRO A 183 -29.54 8.25 -13.92
CA PRO A 183 -29.02 7.86 -12.62
C PRO A 183 -27.62 7.26 -12.74
N VAL A 184 -26.78 7.61 -11.77
CA VAL A 184 -25.44 7.04 -11.61
C VAL A 184 -25.38 6.39 -10.24
N VAL A 185 -24.76 5.20 -10.18
CA VAL A 185 -24.64 4.45 -8.93
C VAL A 185 -23.19 4.18 -8.58
N ALA A 186 -22.92 3.99 -7.29
CA ALA A 186 -21.60 3.60 -6.82
C ALA A 186 -21.67 2.39 -5.90
N ILE A 187 -20.68 1.50 -5.97
CA ILE A 187 -20.55 0.34 -5.08
C ILE A 187 -19.21 0.43 -4.35
N CYS A 188 -19.20 0.15 -3.04
CA CYS A 188 -17.98 0.18 -2.24
C CYS A 188 -18.01 -0.76 -1.03
N HIS A 189 -16.87 -0.87 -0.36
CA HIS A 189 -16.75 -1.47 0.98
C HIS A 189 -16.57 -0.39 2.06
N PRO A 190 -17.50 -0.25 3.03
CA PRO A 190 -17.50 0.88 3.96
C PRO A 190 -16.41 0.86 5.04
N ILE A 191 -15.74 -0.27 5.29
CA ILE A 191 -14.70 -0.36 6.33
C ILE A 191 -13.44 0.43 5.95
N TYR A 192 -13.17 0.55 4.64
CA TYR A 192 -11.98 1.22 4.13
C TYR A 192 -12.18 2.73 4.04
N GLN A 193 -11.38 3.50 4.79
CA GLN A 193 -11.38 4.97 4.70
C GLN A 193 -11.15 5.46 3.28
N VAL A 194 -10.27 4.81 2.52
CA VAL A 194 -9.98 5.16 1.13
C VAL A 194 -11.19 5.01 0.21
N HIS A 195 -12.06 4.03 0.45
CA HIS A 195 -13.33 3.89 -0.29
C HIS A 195 -14.30 5.00 0.09
N ARG A 196 -14.38 5.37 1.39
CA ARG A 196 -15.18 6.52 1.83
C ARG A 196 -14.71 7.82 1.18
N ASP A 197 -13.39 8.02 1.06
CA ASP A 197 -12.82 9.19 0.41
C ASP A 197 -13.15 9.25 -1.09
N ARG A 198 -13.08 8.11 -1.78
CA ARG A 198 -13.53 7.96 -3.17
C ARG A 198 -15.00 8.35 -3.33
N ILE A 199 -15.88 7.78 -2.51
CA ILE A 199 -17.31 8.08 -2.56
C ILE A 199 -17.59 9.55 -2.21
N ARG A 200 -16.86 10.11 -1.23
CA ARG A 200 -16.95 11.54 -0.89
C ARG A 200 -16.58 12.43 -2.08
N GLY A 201 -15.47 12.13 -2.75
CA GLY A 201 -15.04 12.86 -3.95
C GLY A 201 -16.07 12.74 -5.09
N PHE A 202 -16.54 11.53 -5.33
CA PHE A 202 -17.54 11.21 -6.35
C PHE A 202 -18.85 11.98 -6.13
N SER A 203 -19.41 11.88 -4.92
CA SER A 203 -20.63 12.61 -4.52
C SER A 203 -20.44 14.12 -4.57
N ALA A 204 -19.27 14.62 -4.13
CA ALA A 204 -18.98 16.04 -4.18
C ALA A 204 -18.96 16.59 -5.60
N TYR A 205 -18.39 15.86 -6.55
CA TYR A 205 -18.36 16.30 -7.94
C TYR A 205 -19.78 16.52 -8.50
N PHE A 206 -20.70 15.56 -8.33
CA PHE A 206 -22.07 15.71 -8.84
C PHE A 206 -22.86 16.85 -8.17
N ARG A 207 -22.53 17.18 -6.91
CA ARG A 207 -23.10 18.33 -6.21
C ARG A 207 -22.53 19.66 -6.71
N ASP A 208 -21.22 19.71 -6.94
CA ASP A 208 -20.51 20.91 -7.41
C ASP A 208 -20.80 21.21 -8.89
N TYR A 209 -21.05 20.15 -9.69
CA TYR A 209 -21.32 20.22 -11.12
C TYR A 209 -22.61 19.47 -11.48
N PRO A 210 -23.80 20.04 -11.16
CA PRO A 210 -25.06 19.45 -11.57
C PRO A 210 -25.10 19.24 -13.08
N SER A 211 -25.56 18.06 -13.50
CA SER A 211 -25.68 17.68 -14.91
C SER A 211 -26.95 16.86 -15.12
N ALA A 212 -27.25 16.50 -16.37
CA ALA A 212 -28.36 15.61 -16.67
C ALA A 212 -28.18 14.20 -16.06
N SER A 213 -26.95 13.83 -15.68
CA SER A 213 -26.68 12.66 -14.84
C SER A 213 -26.56 13.04 -13.37
N SER A 214 -27.09 12.19 -12.49
CA SER A 214 -27.12 12.43 -11.04
C SER A 214 -26.73 11.19 -10.25
N PHE A 215 -25.92 11.36 -9.21
CA PHE A 215 -25.60 10.28 -8.29
C PHE A 215 -26.83 9.92 -7.44
N GLY A 216 -27.44 8.76 -7.72
CA GLY A 216 -28.74 8.37 -7.16
C GLY A 216 -28.68 7.26 -6.11
N TRP A 217 -27.63 6.43 -6.10
CA TRP A 217 -27.57 5.29 -5.18
C TRP A 217 -26.16 4.82 -4.83
N LEU A 218 -25.96 4.48 -3.56
CA LEU A 218 -24.73 3.90 -3.02
C LEU A 218 -25.01 2.50 -2.46
N GLY A 219 -24.35 1.49 -3.03
CA GLY A 219 -24.39 0.10 -2.57
C GLY A 219 -23.16 -0.28 -1.74
N PHE A 220 -23.36 -0.98 -0.63
CA PHE A 220 -22.27 -1.50 0.20
C PHE A 220 -22.03 -2.98 -0.12
N GLY A 221 -21.29 -3.24 -1.20
CA GLY A 221 -20.98 -4.59 -1.68
C GLY A 221 -19.93 -5.33 -0.86
N GLY A 222 -19.21 -4.64 0.02
CA GLY A 222 -18.17 -5.26 0.84
C GLY A 222 -17.00 -5.85 0.03
N ASP A 223 -16.87 -5.44 -1.24
CA ASP A 223 -16.01 -6.07 -2.25
C ASP A 223 -16.23 -7.59 -2.41
N GLU A 224 -17.39 -8.09 -1.98
CA GLU A 224 -17.80 -9.48 -2.12
C GLU A 224 -18.52 -9.65 -3.47
N GLU A 225 -18.16 -10.68 -4.22
CA GLU A 225 -18.57 -10.84 -5.61
C GLU A 225 -20.09 -11.01 -5.76
N ARG A 226 -20.69 -11.88 -4.95
CA ARG A 226 -22.13 -12.17 -5.05
C ARG A 226 -22.97 -10.97 -4.64
N LEU A 227 -22.66 -10.36 -3.49
CA LEU A 227 -23.36 -9.18 -3.00
C LEU A 227 -23.22 -8.00 -3.97
N SER A 228 -22.02 -7.76 -4.52
CA SER A 228 -21.80 -6.69 -5.49
C SER A 228 -22.57 -6.93 -6.80
N ALA A 229 -22.64 -8.18 -7.25
CA ALA A 229 -23.45 -8.55 -8.41
C ALA A 229 -24.96 -8.34 -8.16
N ASP A 230 -25.47 -8.77 -7.01
CA ASP A 230 -26.88 -8.61 -6.62
C ASP A 230 -27.25 -7.12 -6.56
N LEU A 231 -26.40 -6.29 -5.94
CA LEU A 231 -26.56 -4.84 -5.89
C LEU A 231 -26.67 -4.22 -7.29
N LEU A 232 -25.77 -4.59 -8.21
CA LEU A 232 -25.82 -4.06 -9.57
C LEU A 232 -27.06 -4.54 -10.34
N ARG A 233 -27.49 -5.79 -10.16
CA ARG A 233 -28.73 -6.30 -10.75
C ARG A 233 -29.94 -5.49 -10.27
N SER A 234 -30.06 -5.27 -8.97
CA SER A 234 -31.12 -4.44 -8.40
C SER A 234 -31.07 -3.00 -8.94
N ALA A 235 -29.89 -2.40 -9.09
CA ALA A 235 -29.78 -1.07 -9.70
C ALA A 235 -30.25 -1.04 -11.16
N LEU A 236 -29.93 -2.06 -11.95
CA LEU A 236 -30.36 -2.15 -13.36
C LEU A 236 -31.89 -2.35 -13.50
N GLU A 237 -32.51 -3.00 -12.52
CA GLU A 237 -33.98 -3.15 -12.43
C GLU A 237 -34.65 -1.84 -12.01
N VAL A 238 -34.13 -1.18 -10.97
CA VAL A 238 -34.66 0.08 -10.44
C VAL A 238 -34.46 1.25 -11.40
N TYR A 239 -33.33 1.27 -12.11
CA TYR A 239 -32.97 2.33 -13.04
C TYR A 239 -32.83 1.77 -14.48
N PRO A 240 -33.94 1.64 -15.22
CA PRO A 240 -33.91 1.24 -16.62
C PRO A 240 -33.02 2.11 -17.52
N ASP A 241 -32.79 3.35 -17.09
CA ASP A 241 -31.98 4.36 -17.75
C ASP A 241 -30.62 4.63 -17.09
N LEU A 242 -30.13 3.70 -16.26
CA LEU A 242 -28.85 3.78 -15.57
C LEU A 242 -27.74 4.24 -16.52
N ALA A 243 -27.16 5.40 -16.24
CA ALA A 243 -26.16 6.04 -17.08
C ALA A 243 -24.73 5.65 -16.73
N GLY A 244 -24.47 5.34 -15.46
CA GLY A 244 -23.12 5.01 -15.05
C GLY A 244 -23.03 4.21 -13.76
N LEU A 245 -21.93 3.47 -13.67
CA LEU A 245 -21.51 2.69 -12.52
C LEU A 245 -20.11 3.14 -12.11
N TYR A 246 -19.95 3.50 -10.85
CA TYR A 246 -18.65 3.66 -10.23
C TYR A 246 -18.39 2.55 -9.21
N ASN A 247 -17.48 1.64 -9.52
CA ASN A 247 -16.99 0.69 -8.53
C ASN A 247 -15.78 1.28 -7.80
N ALA A 248 -15.97 1.67 -6.54
CA ALA A 248 -14.93 2.31 -5.74
C ALA A 248 -13.98 1.32 -5.04
N GLY A 249 -14.17 0.01 -5.23
CA GLY A 249 -13.43 -1.05 -4.56
C GLY A 249 -13.17 -2.28 -5.43
N GLY A 250 -13.29 -3.47 -4.81
CA GLY A 250 -13.06 -4.78 -5.43
C GLY A 250 -14.27 -5.32 -6.20
N ALA A 251 -14.36 -6.65 -6.39
CA ALA A 251 -15.48 -7.32 -7.07
C ALA A 251 -15.74 -6.93 -8.54
N ASN A 252 -14.79 -6.27 -9.21
CA ASN A 252 -14.88 -5.92 -10.63
C ASN A 252 -15.28 -7.12 -11.53
N ALA A 253 -14.72 -8.31 -11.29
CA ALA A 253 -15.03 -9.50 -12.10
C ALA A 253 -16.54 -9.81 -12.13
N ALA A 254 -17.21 -9.73 -10.97
CA ALA A 254 -18.64 -9.98 -10.85
C ALA A 254 -19.49 -8.87 -11.50
N LEU A 255 -19.09 -7.61 -11.33
CA LEU A 255 -19.78 -6.46 -11.94
C LEU A 255 -19.69 -6.49 -13.47
N ILE A 256 -18.49 -6.79 -13.99
CA ILE A 256 -18.25 -7.00 -15.42
C ILE A 256 -19.16 -8.10 -15.95
N GLU A 257 -19.29 -9.23 -15.24
CA GLU A 257 -20.11 -10.34 -15.69
C GLU A 257 -21.61 -10.00 -15.70
N VAL A 258 -22.09 -9.23 -14.72
CA VAL A 258 -23.47 -8.72 -14.71
C VAL A 258 -23.72 -7.83 -15.92
N LEU A 259 -22.86 -6.84 -16.18
CA LEU A 259 -23.01 -5.95 -17.33
C LEU A 259 -22.89 -6.71 -18.65
N ARG A 260 -21.93 -7.63 -18.79
CA ARG A 260 -21.73 -8.40 -20.02
C ARG A 260 -22.96 -9.22 -20.41
N ARG A 261 -23.68 -9.77 -19.43
CA ARG A 261 -24.91 -10.56 -19.66
C ARG A 261 -26.17 -9.72 -19.80
N HIS A 262 -26.16 -8.49 -19.26
CA HIS A 262 -27.33 -7.63 -19.30
C HIS A 262 -27.49 -7.00 -20.70
N PRO A 263 -28.67 -7.01 -21.34
CA PRO A 263 -28.87 -6.50 -22.69
C PRO A 263 -28.39 -5.05 -22.88
N ARG A 264 -28.55 -4.22 -21.85
CA ARG A 264 -28.12 -2.81 -21.81
C ARG A 264 -26.77 -2.58 -21.12
N GLY A 265 -26.04 -3.62 -20.73
CA GLY A 265 -24.90 -3.45 -19.84
C GLY A 265 -23.75 -2.65 -20.45
N ARG A 266 -23.59 -2.69 -21.78
CA ARG A 266 -22.63 -1.85 -22.52
C ARG A 266 -23.08 -0.39 -22.72
N GLU A 267 -24.31 -0.05 -22.32
CA GLU A 267 -24.78 1.34 -22.32
C GLU A 267 -24.48 2.05 -20.99
N VAL A 268 -24.10 1.30 -19.95
CA VAL A 268 -23.74 1.83 -18.63
C VAL A 268 -22.28 2.22 -18.64
N PHE A 269 -21.98 3.51 -18.49
CA PHE A 269 -20.59 3.96 -18.42
C PHE A 269 -19.93 3.48 -17.12
N PHE A 270 -18.97 2.57 -17.22
CA PHE A 270 -18.41 1.87 -16.09
C PHE A 270 -16.97 2.31 -15.80
N VAL A 271 -16.80 2.93 -14.64
CA VAL A 271 -15.50 3.28 -14.06
C VAL A 271 -15.22 2.41 -12.85
N GLY A 272 -14.01 1.84 -12.77
CA GLY A 272 -13.56 1.06 -11.62
C GLY A 272 -12.08 1.26 -11.34
N HIS A 273 -11.59 0.58 -10.31
CA HIS A 273 -10.20 0.62 -9.90
C HIS A 273 -9.45 -0.65 -10.30
N GLU A 274 -8.14 -0.52 -10.45
CA GLU A 274 -7.16 -1.58 -10.74
C GLU A 274 -7.18 -2.18 -12.14
N LEU A 275 -6.02 -2.12 -12.80
CA LEU A 275 -5.77 -2.90 -14.00
C LEU A 275 -5.39 -4.33 -13.62
N THR A 276 -6.22 -5.26 -14.05
CA THR A 276 -6.09 -6.71 -13.92
C THR A 276 -6.38 -7.35 -15.28
N ASP A 277 -6.19 -8.66 -15.41
CA ASP A 277 -6.49 -9.36 -16.67
C ASP A 277 -7.97 -9.25 -17.08
N TYR A 278 -8.88 -9.28 -16.11
CA TYR A 278 -10.32 -9.17 -16.37
C TYR A 278 -10.77 -7.73 -16.63
N THR A 279 -10.19 -6.71 -15.98
CA THR A 279 -10.51 -5.31 -16.31
C THR A 279 -9.87 -4.89 -17.63
N ARG A 280 -8.67 -5.39 -17.96
CA ARG A 280 -8.08 -5.26 -19.29
C ARG A 280 -8.99 -5.83 -20.38
N THR A 281 -9.48 -7.05 -20.21
CA THR A 281 -10.44 -7.66 -21.15
C THR A 281 -11.73 -6.83 -21.25
N ALA A 282 -12.26 -6.35 -20.13
CA ALA A 282 -13.48 -5.55 -20.10
C ALA A 282 -13.33 -4.17 -20.79
N LEU A 283 -12.15 -3.56 -20.72
CA LEU A 283 -11.82 -2.37 -21.49
C LEU A 283 -11.76 -2.67 -23.00
N GLN A 284 -11.17 -3.81 -23.39
CA GLN A 284 -11.07 -4.20 -24.81
C GLN A 284 -12.45 -4.49 -25.43
N ASP A 285 -13.31 -5.21 -24.71
CA ASP A 285 -14.64 -5.64 -25.16
C ASP A 285 -15.76 -4.59 -24.95
N GLY A 286 -15.42 -3.44 -24.35
CA GLY A 286 -16.30 -2.30 -24.15
C GLY A 286 -17.36 -2.49 -23.06
N VAL A 287 -17.16 -3.43 -22.13
CA VAL A 287 -17.99 -3.56 -20.92
C VAL A 287 -17.56 -2.55 -19.84
N MET A 288 -16.29 -2.16 -19.84
CA MET A 288 -15.72 -1.15 -18.95
C MET A 288 -15.11 -0.03 -19.78
N ASP A 289 -15.27 1.22 -19.33
CA ASP A 289 -14.80 2.40 -20.08
C ASP A 289 -13.47 2.91 -19.53
N VAL A 290 -13.32 2.92 -18.20
CA VAL A 290 -12.16 3.51 -17.54
C VAL A 290 -11.74 2.70 -16.31
N VAL A 291 -10.43 2.45 -16.23
CA VAL A 291 -9.76 1.96 -15.02
C VAL A 291 -8.92 3.09 -14.41
N LEU A 292 -9.08 3.30 -13.10
CA LEU A 292 -8.17 4.10 -12.29
C LEU A 292 -7.21 3.15 -11.57
N ASP A 293 -5.99 3.00 -12.09
CA ASP A 293 -4.96 2.14 -11.48
C ASP A 293 -4.21 2.90 -10.39
N GLN A 294 -4.05 2.28 -9.22
CA GLN A 294 -3.41 2.93 -8.08
C GLN A 294 -1.88 2.87 -8.09
N ALA A 295 -1.25 2.30 -9.14
CA ALA A 295 0.20 2.10 -9.24
C ALA A 295 0.80 1.38 -8.00
N PRO A 296 0.37 0.15 -7.67
CA PRO A 296 0.85 -0.58 -6.50
C PRO A 296 2.38 -0.76 -6.46
N GLU A 297 3.05 -0.81 -7.61
CA GLU A 297 4.52 -0.87 -7.68
C GLU A 297 5.19 0.40 -7.11
N ALA A 298 4.65 1.58 -7.46
CA ALA A 298 5.14 2.85 -6.95
C ALA A 298 4.88 2.97 -5.44
N GLN A 299 3.71 2.51 -4.99
CA GLN A 299 3.38 2.46 -3.58
C GLN A 299 4.32 1.53 -2.79
N ALA A 300 4.57 0.31 -3.27
CA ALA A 300 5.49 -0.63 -2.64
C ALA A 300 6.93 -0.07 -2.54
N ARG A 301 7.42 0.53 -3.63
CA ARG A 301 8.75 1.14 -3.67
C ARG A 301 8.86 2.26 -2.64
N ARG A 302 7.88 3.16 -2.62
CA ARG A 302 7.87 4.30 -1.71
C ARG A 302 7.75 3.89 -0.24
N ALA A 303 6.95 2.87 0.06
CA ALA A 303 6.83 2.35 1.40
C ALA A 303 8.16 1.77 1.91
N LEU A 304 8.88 1.02 1.08
CA LEU A 304 10.21 0.52 1.42
C LEU A 304 11.23 1.64 1.56
N ASP A 305 11.26 2.62 0.64
CA ASP A 305 12.18 3.76 0.73
C ASP A 305 12.01 4.52 2.07
N LEU A 306 10.76 4.72 2.52
CA LEU A 306 10.46 5.34 3.81
C LEU A 306 10.97 4.53 5.00
N VAL A 307 10.74 3.21 5.02
CA VAL A 307 11.24 2.35 6.09
C VAL A 307 12.77 2.32 6.10
N LEU A 308 13.41 2.16 4.94
CA LEU A 308 14.86 2.15 4.80
C LEU A 308 15.50 3.47 5.28
N ASN A 309 14.86 4.61 4.97
CA ASN A 309 15.31 5.91 5.47
C ASN A 309 15.16 6.01 6.99
N ARG A 310 14.02 5.58 7.54
CA ARG A 310 13.74 5.62 8.99
C ARG A 310 14.69 4.75 9.82
N ILE A 311 15.15 3.62 9.28
CA ILE A 311 16.12 2.73 9.94
C ILE A 311 17.58 3.11 9.66
N GLY A 312 17.84 4.19 8.91
CA GLY A 312 19.18 4.71 8.67
C GLY A 312 20.00 3.95 7.63
N LEU A 313 19.34 3.19 6.74
CA LEU A 313 20.00 2.54 5.60
C LEU A 313 20.15 3.45 4.38
N THR A 314 19.48 4.59 4.37
CA THR A 314 19.63 5.60 3.31
C THR A 314 19.34 7.00 3.86
N ASP A 315 20.15 7.97 3.47
CA ASP A 315 19.91 9.39 3.77
C ASP A 315 19.01 10.07 2.74
N ILE A 316 18.62 9.34 1.68
CA ILE A 316 17.73 9.86 0.64
C ILE A 316 16.33 10.03 1.22
N LYS A 317 15.87 11.28 1.28
CA LYS A 317 14.51 11.62 1.71
C LYS A 317 13.52 11.20 0.61
N PRO A 318 12.58 10.28 0.88
CA PRO A 318 11.58 9.91 -0.11
C PRO A 318 10.58 11.05 -0.34
N ASP A 319 10.06 11.15 -1.58
CA ASP A 319 8.92 12.04 -1.86
C ASP A 319 7.72 11.66 -0.98
N GLN A 320 6.99 12.66 -0.50
CA GLN A 320 5.80 12.50 0.33
C GLN A 320 4.52 12.89 -0.41
N ALA A 321 4.61 13.34 -1.66
CA ALA A 321 3.45 13.58 -2.49
C ALA A 321 2.63 12.27 -2.68
N PRO A 322 1.30 12.36 -2.77
CA PRO A 322 0.48 11.21 -3.12
C PRO A 322 0.96 10.56 -4.41
N ILE A 323 0.92 9.23 -4.46
CA ILE A 323 1.16 8.51 -5.70
C ILE A 323 0.09 8.92 -6.71
N ARG A 324 0.51 9.26 -7.93
CA ARG A 324 -0.43 9.58 -9.00
C ARG A 324 -1.09 8.29 -9.47
N PHE A 325 -2.42 8.22 -9.40
CA PHE A 325 -3.18 7.16 -10.06
C PHE A 325 -3.10 7.35 -11.58
N ILE A 326 -3.23 6.24 -12.31
CA ILE A 326 -3.13 6.22 -13.77
C ILE A 326 -4.54 5.98 -14.32
N THR A 327 -4.99 6.82 -15.24
CA THR A 327 -6.21 6.55 -16.00
C THR A 327 -5.85 5.64 -17.18
N ILE A 328 -6.59 4.55 -17.33
CA ILE A 328 -6.41 3.60 -18.42
C ILE A 328 -7.75 3.41 -19.11
N THR A 329 -7.77 3.66 -20.42
CA THR A 329 -8.89 3.39 -21.32
C THR A 329 -8.48 2.32 -22.31
N LYS A 330 -9.42 1.87 -23.16
CA LYS A 330 -9.14 0.93 -24.25
C LYS A 330 -7.96 1.34 -25.14
N GLU A 331 -7.83 2.64 -25.41
CA GLU A 331 -6.82 3.22 -26.30
C GLU A 331 -5.40 3.21 -25.69
N ALA A 332 -5.29 3.06 -24.37
CA ALA A 332 -4.03 3.10 -23.63
C ALA A 332 -3.53 1.72 -23.15
N LEU A 333 -4.14 0.63 -23.66
CA LEU A 333 -3.84 -0.75 -23.25
C LEU A 333 -2.59 -1.35 -23.89
#